data_AF-A0A1B6JDQ5-F1
#
_entry.id   AF-A0A1B6JDQ5-F1
#
_cell.length_a   1.000
_cell.length_b   1.000
_cell.length_c   1.000
_cell.angle_alpha   90.00
_cell.angle_beta   90.00
_cell.angle_gamma   90.00
#
_symmetry.space_group_name_H-M   'P 1'
#
loop_
_entity.id
_entity.type
_entity.pdbx_description
1 polymer ?
#
loop_
_entity_poly.entity_id
_entity_poly.type
_entity_poly.pdbx_seq_one_letter_code
_entity_poly.pdbx_strand_id
1 'polypeptide(L)'
;NGTQSTLNTWAKARQSRPTPPYQARPPWPNPFQSSSLEEVEVEVGSQNCSETDYSTYCDGPLESGTAYELRIRAFTATGYRDSQSIKFQTEHPTATSAIVVILIILTIVSVTSFIAWRRWSEKKNNTILKKKSKLRRTKSSELCEGLTI
;
A
#
# COMPACT_ATOMS: atom_id res chain seq x y z
N ASN A 1 -6.60 -34.69 -29.20
CA ASN A 1 -6.03 -34.77 -27.83
C ASN A 1 -4.63 -34.20 -27.82
N GLY A 2 -4.49 -32.87 -27.80
CA GLY A 2 -3.21 -32.20 -27.61
C GLY A 2 -2.80 -32.34 -26.14
N THR A 3 -1.58 -32.79 -25.88
CA THR A 3 -1.04 -33.08 -24.55
C THR A 3 -1.20 -31.87 -23.63
N GLN A 4 -2.07 -31.98 -22.62
CA GLN A 4 -2.23 -30.98 -21.56
C GLN A 4 -0.87 -30.80 -20.89
N SER A 5 -0.34 -29.57 -20.92
CA SER A 5 0.94 -29.23 -20.33
C SER A 5 0.92 -29.55 -18.83
N THR A 6 1.86 -30.35 -18.33
CA THR A 6 1.90 -30.89 -16.95
C THR A 6 2.26 -29.85 -15.88
N LEU A 7 2.15 -28.56 -16.21
CA LEU A 7 2.52 -27.48 -15.31
C LEU A 7 1.51 -27.32 -14.15
N ASN A 8 2.01 -26.78 -13.04
CA ASN A 8 1.19 -26.49 -11.86
C ASN A 8 0.06 -25.52 -12.20
N THR A 9 -1.03 -25.58 -11.43
CA THR A 9 -1.99 -24.48 -11.37
C THR A 9 -1.44 -23.35 -10.51
N TRP A 10 -1.97 -22.14 -10.66
CA TRP A 10 -1.62 -21.01 -9.80
C TRP A 10 -1.80 -21.34 -8.31
N ALA A 11 -2.93 -21.97 -7.96
CA ALA A 11 -3.24 -22.35 -6.58
C ALA A 11 -2.20 -23.31 -5.97
N LYS A 12 -1.64 -24.24 -6.77
CA LYS A 12 -0.55 -25.11 -6.32
C LYS A 12 0.77 -24.37 -6.19
N ALA A 13 1.12 -23.55 -7.19
CA ALA A 13 2.40 -22.87 -7.20
C ALA A 13 2.54 -21.86 -6.05
N ARG A 14 1.47 -21.14 -5.73
CA ARG A 14 1.47 -20.13 -4.66
C ARG A 14 1.75 -20.69 -3.25
N GLN A 15 1.60 -21.99 -3.03
CA GLN A 15 1.84 -22.63 -1.72
C GLN A 15 3.32 -22.72 -1.34
N SER A 16 4.22 -22.47 -2.27
CA SER A 16 5.65 -22.60 -2.05
C SER A 16 6.39 -21.34 -2.48
N ARG A 17 7.55 -21.10 -1.84
CA ARG A 17 8.48 -20.02 -2.15
C ARG A 17 9.86 -20.61 -2.38
N PRO A 18 10.55 -20.29 -3.50
CA PRO A 18 10.09 -19.45 -4.62
C PRO A 18 8.92 -20.08 -5.39
N THR A 19 8.03 -19.25 -5.96
CA THR A 19 6.88 -19.72 -6.75
C THR A 19 7.39 -20.54 -7.95
N PRO A 20 7.05 -21.85 -8.05
CA PRO A 20 7.49 -22.68 -9.16
C PRO A 20 6.75 -22.30 -10.45
N PRO A 21 7.27 -22.73 -11.62
CA PRO A 21 6.56 -22.53 -12.89
C PRO A 21 5.13 -23.11 -12.85
N TYR A 22 4.19 -22.33 -13.36
CA TYR A 22 2.79 -22.71 -13.44
C TYR A 22 2.17 -22.22 -14.74
N GLN A 23 1.05 -22.82 -15.11
CA GLN A 23 0.28 -22.40 -16.27
C GLN A 23 -0.86 -21.51 -15.82
N ALA A 24 -0.80 -20.25 -16.24
CA ALA A 24 -1.80 -19.24 -15.89
C ALA A 24 -3.14 -19.49 -16.60
N ARG A 25 -3.11 -19.98 -17.84
CA ARG A 25 -4.32 -20.10 -18.68
C ARG A 25 -4.36 -21.40 -19.48
N PRO A 26 -5.55 -21.96 -19.75
CA PRO A 26 -5.66 -23.11 -20.63
C PRO A 26 -5.26 -22.76 -22.07
N PRO A 27 -4.87 -23.76 -22.89
CA PRO A 27 -4.64 -23.53 -24.32
C PRO A 27 -5.90 -22.99 -24.99
N TRP A 28 -5.75 -21.92 -25.77
CA TRP A 28 -6.85 -21.26 -26.48
C TRP A 28 -6.57 -21.15 -27.99
N PRO A 29 -7.58 -20.79 -28.81
CA PRO A 29 -7.38 -20.55 -30.24
C PRO A 29 -6.32 -19.48 -30.52
N ASN A 30 -5.58 -19.64 -31.62
CA ASN A 30 -4.52 -18.70 -32.01
C ASN A 30 -5.10 -17.28 -32.20
N PRO A 31 -4.69 -16.28 -31.39
CA PRO A 31 -5.26 -14.93 -31.45
C PRO A 31 -4.91 -14.18 -32.75
N PHE A 32 -3.94 -14.67 -33.53
CA PHE A 32 -3.49 -14.09 -34.80
C PHE A 32 -4.16 -14.70 -36.04
N GLN A 33 -5.09 -15.64 -35.87
CA GLN A 33 -5.60 -16.43 -37.00
C GLN A 33 -6.57 -15.65 -37.92
N SER A 34 -7.23 -14.61 -37.42
CA SER A 34 -8.31 -13.91 -38.14
C SER A 34 -8.21 -12.39 -38.09
N SER A 35 -7.08 -11.85 -37.68
CA SER A 35 -6.92 -10.43 -37.39
C SER A 35 -5.69 -9.86 -38.10
N SER A 36 -5.80 -8.63 -38.59
CA SER A 36 -4.64 -7.81 -38.99
C SER A 36 -3.91 -7.25 -37.76
N LEU A 37 -4.01 -7.92 -36.61
CA LEU A 37 -3.41 -7.47 -35.36
C LEU A 37 -1.93 -7.79 -35.40
N GLU A 38 -1.11 -6.74 -35.34
CA GLU A 38 0.34 -6.85 -35.20
C GLU A 38 0.73 -7.14 -33.73
N GLU A 39 -0.17 -6.87 -32.78
CA GLU A 39 0.08 -6.96 -31.34
C GLU A 39 -1.13 -7.47 -30.55
N VAL A 40 -0.86 -8.20 -29.47
CA VAL A 40 -1.87 -8.69 -28.52
C VAL A 40 -1.45 -8.31 -27.10
N GLU A 41 -2.28 -7.52 -26.45
CA GLU A 41 -2.07 -7.15 -25.05
C GLU A 41 -2.62 -8.24 -24.11
N VAL A 42 -1.83 -8.60 -23.09
CA VAL A 42 -2.21 -9.61 -22.10
C VAL A 42 -1.89 -9.08 -20.71
N GLU A 43 -2.93 -8.86 -19.92
CA GLU A 43 -2.79 -8.55 -18.49
C GLU A 43 -2.56 -9.84 -17.69
N VAL A 44 -1.52 -9.88 -16.86
CA VAL A 44 -1.15 -11.07 -16.08
C VAL A 44 -1.45 -10.84 -14.59
N GLY A 45 -2.03 -11.85 -13.93
CA GLY A 45 -2.25 -11.83 -12.50
C GLY A 45 -3.42 -10.97 -12.00
N SER A 46 -4.38 -10.64 -12.86
CA SER A 46 -5.54 -9.82 -12.49
C SER A 46 -6.80 -10.64 -12.17
N GLN A 47 -6.79 -11.95 -12.40
CA GLN A 47 -7.99 -12.78 -12.24
C GLN A 47 -8.27 -13.10 -10.76
N ASN A 48 -9.55 -13.13 -10.40
CA ASN A 48 -9.97 -13.60 -9.08
C ASN A 48 -10.03 -15.13 -9.06
N CYS A 49 -8.91 -15.75 -8.67
CA CYS A 49 -8.76 -17.21 -8.63
C CYS A 49 -9.04 -17.77 -7.24
N SER A 50 -9.68 -18.94 -7.19
CA SER A 50 -9.82 -19.69 -5.93
C SER A 50 -8.46 -20.26 -5.51
N GLU A 51 -8.07 -20.00 -4.26
CA GLU A 51 -6.83 -20.55 -3.66
C GLU A 51 -6.88 -22.07 -3.45
N THR A 52 -8.07 -22.66 -3.52
CA THR A 52 -8.28 -24.10 -3.32
C THR A 52 -8.58 -24.86 -4.62
N ASP A 53 -8.66 -24.17 -5.76
CA ASP A 53 -8.83 -24.83 -7.06
C ASP A 53 -7.48 -25.29 -7.63
N TYR A 54 -7.16 -26.54 -7.35
CA TYR A 54 -5.93 -27.19 -7.79
C TYR A 54 -6.05 -27.87 -9.16
N SER A 55 -7.19 -27.74 -9.83
CA SER A 55 -7.50 -28.42 -11.09
C SER A 55 -7.55 -27.47 -12.28
N THR A 56 -7.95 -26.22 -12.06
CA THR A 56 -8.15 -25.24 -13.14
C THR A 56 -6.95 -24.31 -13.26
N TYR A 57 -6.54 -24.03 -14.51
CA TYR A 57 -5.59 -22.95 -14.77
C TYR A 57 -6.29 -21.61 -14.61
N CYS A 58 -5.71 -20.74 -13.80
CA CYS A 58 -6.23 -19.42 -13.50
C CYS A 58 -5.06 -18.47 -13.28
N ASP A 59 -5.19 -17.24 -13.76
CA ASP A 59 -4.13 -16.22 -13.78
C ASP A 59 -4.26 -15.30 -12.56
N GLY A 60 -4.09 -15.90 -11.38
CA GLY A 60 -4.40 -15.26 -10.11
C GLY A 60 -3.36 -14.26 -9.64
N PRO A 61 -3.63 -13.51 -8.56
CA PRO A 61 -2.80 -12.41 -8.11
C PRO A 61 -1.35 -12.82 -7.89
N LEU A 62 -0.44 -12.02 -8.45
CA LEU A 62 0.99 -12.19 -8.26
C LEU A 62 1.41 -11.70 -6.88
N GLU A 63 2.47 -12.29 -6.34
CA GLU A 63 3.09 -11.77 -5.12
C GLU A 63 3.75 -10.42 -5.40
N SER A 64 3.56 -9.45 -4.51
CA SER A 64 4.14 -8.11 -4.63
C SER A 64 5.66 -8.11 -4.43
N GLY A 65 6.38 -7.17 -5.05
CA GLY A 65 7.82 -7.03 -4.89
C GLY A 65 8.66 -8.19 -5.43
N THR A 66 8.07 -9.02 -6.28
CA THR A 66 8.65 -10.30 -6.72
C THR A 66 9.00 -10.24 -8.19
N ALA A 67 10.20 -10.70 -8.53
CA ALA A 67 10.65 -10.82 -9.92
C ALA A 67 10.08 -12.10 -10.55
N TYR A 68 9.43 -11.95 -11.70
CA TYR A 68 8.81 -13.03 -12.45
C TYR A 68 9.41 -13.16 -13.86
N GLU A 69 9.27 -14.36 -14.40
CA GLU A 69 9.60 -14.68 -15.78
C GLU A 69 8.36 -15.25 -16.48
N LEU A 70 7.86 -14.54 -17.49
CA LEU A 70 6.73 -14.95 -18.32
C LEU A 70 7.23 -15.58 -19.62
N ARG A 71 6.57 -16.65 -20.05
CA ARG A 71 6.78 -17.27 -21.37
C ARG A 71 5.45 -17.55 -22.02
N ILE A 72 5.37 -17.31 -23.33
CA ILE A 72 4.20 -17.64 -24.14
C ILE A 72 4.44 -19.00 -24.78
N ARG A 73 3.48 -19.92 -24.65
CA ARG A 73 3.56 -21.27 -25.20
C ARG A 73 2.61 -21.44 -26.37
N ALA A 74 3.16 -21.75 -27.53
CA ALA A 74 2.38 -22.11 -28.72
C ALA A 74 2.25 -23.63 -28.81
N PHE A 75 1.01 -24.11 -28.90
CA PHE A 75 0.70 -25.53 -29.08
C PHE A 75 0.43 -25.83 -30.55
N THR A 76 0.94 -26.96 -31.03
CA THR A 76 0.82 -27.45 -32.41
C THR A 76 0.34 -28.91 -32.38
N ALA A 77 0.03 -29.48 -33.53
CA ALA A 77 -0.38 -30.88 -33.64
C ALA A 77 0.64 -31.88 -33.07
N THR A 78 1.93 -31.52 -33.07
CA THR A 78 3.04 -32.41 -32.71
C THR A 78 3.73 -32.05 -31.38
N GLY A 79 3.27 -31.02 -30.66
CA GLY A 79 3.86 -30.60 -29.40
C GLY A 79 3.74 -29.10 -29.16
N TYR A 80 4.68 -28.51 -28.42
CA TYR A 80 4.69 -27.07 -28.12
C TYR A 80 6.07 -26.44 -28.29
N ARG A 81 6.08 -25.11 -28.38
CA ARG A 81 7.27 -24.26 -28.36
C ARG A 81 7.02 -23.06 -27.45
N ASP A 82 8.03 -22.69 -26.69
CA ASP A 82 7.99 -21.52 -25.80
C ASP A 82 8.68 -20.33 -26.46
N SER A 83 8.18 -19.13 -26.19
CA SER A 83 8.83 -17.88 -26.53
C SER A 83 10.10 -17.66 -25.69
N GLN A 84 10.87 -16.63 -26.07
CA GLN A 84 11.83 -16.06 -25.13
C GLN A 84 11.10 -15.54 -23.89
N SER A 85 11.80 -15.59 -22.78
CA SER A 85 11.33 -15.12 -21.48
C SER A 85 11.21 -13.60 -21.40
N ILE A 86 10.07 -13.11 -20.91
CA ILE A 86 9.84 -11.71 -20.56
C ILE A 86 10.01 -11.60 -19.03
N LYS A 87 10.94 -10.76 -18.58
CA LYS A 87 11.19 -10.54 -17.16
C LYS A 87 10.52 -9.25 -16.70
N PHE A 88 9.85 -9.32 -15.56
CA PHE A 88 9.20 -8.16 -14.94
C PHE A 88 9.20 -8.31 -13.42
N GLN A 89 8.99 -7.22 -12.71
CA GLN A 89 8.91 -7.22 -11.25
C GLN A 89 7.60 -6.56 -10.82
N THR A 90 6.88 -7.20 -9.91
CA THR A 90 5.68 -6.62 -9.32
C THR A 90 6.04 -5.53 -8.33
N GLU A 91 5.24 -4.48 -8.28
CA GLU A 91 5.44 -3.43 -7.29
C GLU A 91 5.20 -3.96 -5.87
N HIS A 92 5.93 -3.43 -4.90
CA HIS A 92 5.55 -3.60 -3.49
C HIS A 92 4.25 -2.81 -3.24
N PRO A 93 3.31 -3.28 -2.40
CA PRO A 93 2.25 -2.43 -1.90
C PRO A 93 2.95 -1.28 -1.21
N THR A 94 2.95 -0.12 -1.86
CA THR A 94 3.84 0.94 -1.45
C THR A 94 3.41 1.38 -0.06
N ALA A 95 4.36 1.31 0.87
CA ALA A 95 4.27 1.94 2.19
C ALA A 95 3.98 3.45 2.07
N THR A 96 3.96 4.03 0.87
CA THR A 96 3.52 5.40 0.59
C THR A 96 2.12 5.67 1.14
N SER A 97 1.17 4.74 1.03
CA SER A 97 -0.16 4.92 1.62
C SER A 97 -0.09 5.01 3.15
N ALA A 98 0.65 4.10 3.79
CA ALA A 98 0.85 4.10 5.24
C ALA A 98 1.62 5.34 5.73
N ILE A 99 2.69 5.75 5.03
CA ILE A 99 3.50 6.91 5.37
C ILE A 99 2.66 8.19 5.26
N VAL A 100 1.89 8.35 4.18
CA VAL A 100 1.01 9.51 4.00
C VAL A 100 -0.03 9.57 5.12
N VAL A 101 -0.64 8.45 5.49
CA VAL A 101 -1.59 8.39 6.62
C VAL A 101 -0.92 8.76 7.94
N ILE A 102 0.29 8.25 8.22
CA ILE A 102 1.06 8.57 9.42
C ILE A 102 1.40 10.06 9.48
N LEU A 103 1.82 10.67 8.37
CA LEU A 103 2.12 12.10 8.30
C LEU A 103 0.87 12.96 8.56
N ILE A 104 -0.29 12.55 8.06
CA ILE A 104 -1.57 13.23 8.34
C ILE A 104 -1.90 13.15 9.85
N ILE A 105 -1.74 11.99 10.48
CA ILE A 105 -1.99 11.84 11.92
C ILE A 105 -1.04 12.72 12.74
N LEU A 106 0.25 12.72 12.40
CA LEU A 106 1.26 13.52 13.11
C LEU A 106 1.01 15.03 13.00
N THR A 107 0.58 15.51 11.83
CA THR A 107 0.25 16.93 11.65
C THR A 107 -0.94 17.33 12.52
N ILE A 108 -2.01 16.52 12.57
CA ILE A 108 -3.19 16.76 13.41
C ILE A 108 -2.80 16.80 14.91
N VAL A 109 -1.99 15.85 15.37
CA VAL A 109 -1.51 15.81 16.77
C VAL A 109 -0.67 17.03 17.09
N SER A 110 0.21 17.47 16.19
CA SER A 110 1.04 18.67 16.40
C SER A 110 0.20 19.94 16.50
N VAL A 111 -0.80 20.11 15.62
CA VAL A 111 -1.66 21.30 15.57
C VAL A 111 -2.54 21.36 16.82
N THR A 112 -3.16 20.24 17.20
CA THR A 112 -3.99 20.16 18.41
C THR A 112 -3.19 20.43 19.66
N SER A 113 -1.97 19.88 19.77
CA SER A 113 -1.05 20.14 20.87
C SER A 113 -0.62 21.61 20.91
N PHE A 114 -0.34 22.22 19.77
CA PHE A 114 0.03 23.63 19.67
C PHE A 114 -1.11 24.57 20.08
N ILE A 115 -2.35 24.27 19.66
CA ILE A 115 -3.55 25.03 20.07
C ILE A 115 -3.77 24.89 21.58
N ALA A 116 -3.67 23.66 22.11
CA ALA A 116 -3.81 23.41 23.55
C ALA A 116 -2.73 24.14 24.36
N TRP A 117 -1.49 24.12 23.89
CA TRP A 117 -0.36 24.82 24.51
C TRP A 117 -0.57 26.33 24.50
N ARG A 118 -1.00 26.93 23.38
CA ARG A 118 -1.35 28.37 23.33
C ARG A 118 -2.45 28.72 24.33
N ARG A 119 -3.54 27.94 24.37
CA ARG A 119 -4.65 28.17 25.32
C ARG A 119 -4.21 28.06 26.77
N TRP A 120 -3.31 27.13 27.08
CA TRP A 120 -2.77 26.98 28.43
C TRP A 120 -1.81 28.11 28.82
N SER A 121 -0.96 28.55 27.89
CA SER A 121 -0.05 29.69 28.08
C SER A 121 -0.81 30.98 28.39
N GLU A 122 -1.88 31.27 27.64
CA GLU A 122 -2.77 32.42 27.86
C GLU A 122 -3.38 32.41 29.28
N LYS A 123 -3.87 31.23 29.74
CA LYS A 123 -4.42 31.09 31.09
C LYS A 123 -3.37 31.39 32.18
N LYS A 124 -2.13 30.93 31.98
CA LYS A 124 -1.01 31.19 32.90
C LYS A 124 -0.63 32.67 32.94
N ASN A 125 -0.57 33.32 31.79
CA ASN A 125 -0.24 34.74 31.72
C ASN A 125 -1.29 35.60 32.43
N ASN A 126 -2.58 35.32 32.21
CA ASN A 126 -3.69 36.03 32.87
C ASN A 126 -3.71 35.85 34.39
N THR A 127 -3.39 34.65 34.89
CA THR A 127 -3.30 34.39 36.33
C THR A 127 -2.11 35.10 36.98
N ILE A 128 -0.95 35.15 36.30
CA ILE A 128 0.22 35.91 36.75
C ILE A 128 -0.08 37.41 36.80
N LEU A 129 -0.74 37.96 35.77
CA LEU A 129 -1.13 39.38 35.73
C LEU A 129 -2.10 39.75 36.86
N LYS A 130 -3.11 38.91 37.13
CA LYS A 130 -4.04 39.10 38.26
C LYS A 130 -3.32 39.04 39.62
N LYS A 131 -2.35 38.13 39.78
CA LYS A 131 -1.54 38.06 41.02
C LYS A 131 -0.68 39.30 41.20
N LYS A 132 -0.03 39.80 40.13
CA LYS A 132 0.76 41.05 40.15
C LYS A 132 -0.07 42.30 40.43
N SER A 133 -1.30 42.40 39.92
CA SER A 133 -2.17 43.55 40.20
C SER A 133 -2.70 43.53 41.64
N LYS A 134 -3.03 42.36 42.18
CA LYS A 134 -3.44 42.21 43.60
C LYS A 134 -2.31 42.60 44.56
N LEU A 135 -1.08 42.15 44.30
CA LEU A 135 0.10 42.49 45.11
C LEU A 135 0.40 44.00 45.10
N ARG A 136 0.23 44.67 43.96
CA ARG A 136 0.38 46.13 43.85
C ARG A 136 -0.67 46.89 44.66
N ARG A 137 -1.93 46.44 44.69
CA ARG A 137 -2.98 47.08 45.51
C ARG A 137 -2.70 46.93 47.01
N THR A 138 -2.34 45.74 47.46
CA THR A 138 -2.04 45.50 48.89
C THR A 138 -0.83 46.31 49.36
N LYS A 139 0.24 46.35 48.56
CA LYS A 139 1.42 47.17 48.87
C LYS A 139 1.09 48.68 48.90
N SER A 140 0.17 49.13 48.05
CA SER A 140 -0.27 50.54 48.01
C SER A 140 -1.14 50.91 49.21
N SER A 141 -1.98 50.01 49.72
CA SER A 141 -2.78 50.27 50.92
C SER A 141 -1.91 50.35 52.17
N GLU A 142 -0.91 49.48 52.31
CA GLU A 142 0.05 49.52 53.42
C GLU A 142 0.89 50.81 53.43
N LEU A 143 1.20 51.37 52.26
CA LEU A 143 1.92 52.64 52.13
C LEU A 143 1.08 53.87 52.53
N CYS A 144 -0.25 53.81 52.38
CA CYS A 144 -1.14 54.91 52.77
C CYS A 144 -1.42 54.92 54.29
N GLU A 145 -1.47 53.76 54.95
CA GLU A 145 -1.68 53.68 56.41
C GLU A 145 -0.43 54.10 57.21
N GLY A 146 0.77 53.95 56.65
CA GLY A 146 2.03 54.38 57.27
C GLY A 146 2.31 55.89 57.22
N LEU A 147 1.49 56.68 56.52
CA LEU A 147 1.67 58.14 56.36
C LEU A 147 0.73 58.98 57.25
N THR A 148 -0.07 58.34 58.12
CA THR A 148 -1.08 58.97 59.00
C THR A 148 -0.65 59.06 60.47
N ILE A 149 0.63 59.31 60.74
CA ILE A 149 1.16 59.65 62.09
C ILE A 149 1.93 60.96 62.02
#